data_AF-A0A933NLR4-F1
#
_entry.id   AF-A0A933NLR4-F1
#
_cell.length_a   1.000
_cell.length_b   1.000
_cell.length_c   1.000
_cell.angle_alpha   90.00
_cell.angle_beta   90.00
_cell.angle_gamma   90.00
#
_symmetry.space_group_name_H-M   'P 1'
#
loop_
_entity.id
_entity.type
_entity.pdbx_description
1 polymer ?
#
loop_
_entity_poly.entity_id
_entity_poly.type
_entity_poly.pdbx_seq_one_letter_code
_entity_poly.pdbx_strand_id
1 'polypeptide(L)'
;MSVFRRLQEVGYLSSFTHSGRYYTLTDIPEFDEHGLWFHQGVGFSRIGTLKGTVVDLVEGADAGKTHPELESLVRVRVHNTLLELLRERRIGRERLDRLYLYVSANETRAAEQVDRRHQVVATGVDEAEPLPVELVIAVLVEALHASEGLASGAVVAARLSARGQGVTAEQVEHVYAEFQLVPGKKRRSHARNTRVLEELRSEPAGPLLPPDPQHLGDPGGRARGARSLSTM
;
A
#
# COMPACT_ATOMS: atom_id res chain seq x y z
N MET A 1 16.59 -10.93 31.06
CA MET A 1 15.37 -10.09 31.00
C MET A 1 15.37 -9.42 29.63
N SER A 2 14.30 -9.49 28.81
CA SER A 2 14.31 -8.91 27.45
C SER A 2 13.66 -7.53 27.42
N VAL A 3 14.10 -6.67 26.49
CA VAL A 3 13.53 -5.34 26.26
C VAL A 3 12.01 -5.41 26.01
N PHE A 4 11.55 -6.42 25.27
CA PHE A 4 10.12 -6.63 24.97
C PHE A 4 9.25 -6.84 26.20
N ARG A 5 9.76 -7.53 27.24
CA ARG A 5 8.99 -7.72 28.48
C ARG A 5 8.78 -6.39 29.20
N ARG A 6 9.79 -5.52 29.21
CA ARG A 6 9.72 -4.18 29.79
C ARG A 6 8.77 -3.27 29.01
N LEU A 7 8.81 -3.35 27.67
CA LEU A 7 7.89 -2.62 26.80
C LEU A 7 6.43 -3.05 27.01
N GLN A 8 6.18 -4.34 27.23
CA GLN A 8 4.82 -4.81 27.58
C GLN A 8 4.32 -4.23 28.90
N GLU A 9 5.18 -4.07 29.91
CA GLU A 9 4.80 -3.49 31.22
C GLU A 9 4.32 -2.04 31.10
N VAL A 10 4.84 -1.27 30.13
CA VAL A 10 4.52 0.16 29.95
C VAL A 10 3.51 0.43 28.84
N GLY A 11 3.13 -0.59 28.06
CA GLY A 11 2.29 -0.41 26.88
C GLY A 11 3.09 0.13 25.69
N TYR A 12 3.11 -0.63 24.60
CA TYR A 12 3.75 -0.22 23.35
C TYR A 12 2.95 -0.67 22.14
N LEU A 13 3.17 0.02 21.03
CA LEU A 13 2.66 -0.33 19.72
C LEU A 13 3.82 -0.62 18.78
N SER A 14 3.64 -1.60 17.90
CA SER A 14 4.53 -1.86 16.78
C SER A 14 3.99 -1.20 15.52
N SER A 15 4.89 -0.83 14.61
CA SER A 15 4.50 -0.28 13.31
C SER A 15 3.80 -1.35 12.47
N PHE A 16 2.66 -1.05 11.87
CA PHE A 16 2.08 -1.95 10.88
C PHE A 16 2.86 -1.93 9.55
N THR A 17 3.63 -0.86 9.33
CA THR A 17 4.56 -0.71 8.20
C THR A 17 5.93 -1.31 8.53
N HIS A 18 6.83 -1.39 7.53
CA HIS A 18 8.23 -1.81 7.70
C HIS A 18 8.40 -3.15 8.43
N SER A 19 7.43 -4.06 8.30
CA SER A 19 7.43 -5.38 8.95
C SER A 19 7.50 -5.34 10.48
N GLY A 20 6.91 -4.33 11.14
CA GLY A 20 6.87 -4.28 12.61
C GLY A 20 8.17 -3.89 13.30
N ARG A 21 9.11 -3.28 12.56
CA ARG A 21 10.46 -2.97 13.06
C ARG A 21 10.53 -1.79 14.02
N TYR A 22 9.51 -0.92 14.02
CA TYR A 22 9.50 0.27 14.84
C TYR A 22 8.48 0.14 15.97
N TYR A 23 8.79 0.77 17.10
CA TYR A 23 7.99 0.73 18.31
C TYR A 23 7.79 2.13 18.87
N THR A 24 6.63 2.35 19.47
CA THR A 24 6.28 3.58 20.18
C THR A 24 5.53 3.24 21.45
N LEU A 25 5.65 4.08 22.48
CA LEU A 25 4.77 3.99 23.65
C LEU A 25 3.35 4.39 23.26
N THR A 26 2.35 3.89 23.98
CA THR A 26 0.92 4.08 23.63
C THR A 26 0.42 5.52 23.82
N ASP A 27 1.14 6.35 24.57
CA ASP A 27 0.80 7.73 24.93
C ASP A 27 1.38 8.79 23.97
N ILE A 28 2.31 8.40 23.08
CA ILE A 28 2.97 9.30 22.12
C ILE A 28 2.14 9.54 20.84
N PRO A 29 1.51 8.51 20.21
CA PRO A 29 0.85 8.68 18.92
C PRO A 29 -0.40 9.56 18.98
N GLU A 30 -0.48 10.50 18.05
CA GLU A 30 -1.69 11.28 17.79
C GLU A 30 -2.46 10.63 16.64
N PHE A 31 -3.33 9.69 16.98
CA PHE A 31 -4.12 8.96 15.99
C PHE A 31 -5.19 9.85 15.34
N ASP A 32 -5.33 9.71 14.03
CA ASP A 32 -6.40 10.33 13.25
C ASP A 32 -7.77 9.65 13.49
N GLU A 33 -8.78 10.11 12.76
CA GLU A 33 -10.15 9.58 12.80
C GLU A 33 -10.23 8.09 12.43
N HIS A 34 -9.26 7.58 11.66
CA HIS A 34 -9.14 6.19 11.24
C HIS A 34 -8.30 5.36 12.21
N GLY A 35 -7.85 5.95 13.33
CA GLY A 35 -6.98 5.27 14.29
C GLY A 35 -5.56 5.03 13.77
N LEU A 36 -5.11 5.81 12.78
CA LEU A 36 -3.80 5.74 12.15
C LEU A 36 -2.92 6.90 12.60
N TRP A 37 -1.62 6.64 12.76
CA TRP A 37 -0.63 7.68 13.02
C TRP A 37 0.61 7.39 12.19
N PHE A 38 1.11 8.41 11.50
CA PHE A 38 2.32 8.30 10.68
C PHE A 38 3.40 9.25 11.20
N HIS A 39 4.55 8.69 11.53
CA HIS A 39 5.73 9.45 11.93
C HIS A 39 6.89 9.13 10.99
N GLN A 40 7.40 10.14 10.26
CA GLN A 40 8.53 9.99 9.32
C GLN A 40 8.36 8.83 8.31
N GLY A 41 7.12 8.62 7.83
CA GLY A 41 6.81 7.54 6.89
C GLY A 41 6.56 6.17 7.53
N VAL A 42 6.73 6.04 8.84
CA VAL A 42 6.37 4.84 9.61
C VAL A 42 4.93 4.95 10.10
N GLY A 43 4.08 4.02 9.70
CA GLY A 43 2.68 3.94 10.14
C GLY A 43 2.47 3.03 11.35
N PHE A 44 1.67 3.51 12.30
CA PHE A 44 1.16 2.83 13.48
C PHE A 44 -0.37 2.90 13.49
N SER A 45 -1.02 1.91 14.09
CA SER A 45 -2.46 1.95 14.33
C SER A 45 -2.76 1.55 15.76
N ARG A 46 -3.94 1.94 16.24
CA ARG A 46 -4.47 1.49 17.54
C ARG A 46 -4.59 -0.03 17.63
N ILE A 47 -4.77 -0.71 16.49
CA ILE A 47 -4.90 -2.17 16.38
C ILE A 47 -3.53 -2.87 16.28
N GLY A 48 -2.45 -2.13 15.96
CA GLY A 48 -1.06 -2.58 15.93
C GLY A 48 -0.63 -3.31 14.65
N THR A 49 -1.41 -4.26 14.12
CA THR A 49 -1.00 -5.03 12.92
C THR A 49 -1.69 -4.54 11.65
N LEU A 50 -1.04 -4.70 10.48
CA LEU A 50 -1.64 -4.31 9.19
C LEU A 50 -2.93 -5.07 8.91
N LYS A 51 -2.96 -6.39 9.18
CA LYS A 51 -4.18 -7.21 9.05
C LYS A 51 -5.33 -6.67 9.91
N GLY A 52 -5.06 -6.44 11.20
CA GLY A 52 -6.08 -5.93 12.12
C GLY A 52 -6.55 -4.53 11.72
N THR A 53 -5.62 -3.67 11.31
CA THR A 53 -5.92 -2.31 10.83
C THR A 53 -6.83 -2.35 9.61
N VAL A 54 -6.53 -3.18 8.61
CA VAL A 54 -7.37 -3.29 7.40
C VAL A 54 -8.77 -3.79 7.75
N VAL A 55 -8.89 -4.77 8.65
CA VAL A 55 -10.20 -5.23 9.12
C VAL A 55 -10.96 -4.09 9.79
N ASP A 56 -10.33 -3.37 10.71
CA ASP A 56 -10.95 -2.25 11.44
C ASP A 56 -11.40 -1.12 10.49
N LEU A 57 -10.58 -0.79 9.49
CA LEU A 57 -10.93 0.20 8.46
C LEU A 57 -12.12 -0.25 7.59
N VAL A 58 -12.22 -1.53 7.26
CA VAL A 58 -13.34 -2.08 6.47
C VAL A 58 -14.60 -2.16 7.32
N GLU A 59 -14.49 -2.63 8.56
CA GLU A 59 -15.60 -2.74 9.49
C GLU A 59 -16.14 -1.37 9.89
N GLY A 60 -15.28 -0.38 10.13
CA GLY A 60 -15.68 0.98 10.49
C GLY A 60 -16.24 1.81 9.33
N ALA A 61 -16.06 1.38 8.08
CA ALA A 61 -16.52 2.12 6.91
C ALA A 61 -18.01 1.88 6.62
N ASP A 62 -18.82 2.94 6.54
CA ASP A 62 -20.25 2.81 6.26
C ASP A 62 -20.58 2.32 4.84
N ALA A 63 -19.65 2.47 3.89
CA ALA A 63 -19.80 2.09 2.49
C ALA A 63 -18.73 1.06 2.05
N GLY A 64 -18.15 0.31 2.99
CA GLY A 64 -16.98 -0.54 2.73
C GLY A 64 -15.78 0.25 2.21
N LYS A 65 -14.73 -0.43 1.75
CA LYS A 65 -13.55 0.22 1.14
C LYS A 65 -13.05 -0.51 -0.09
N THR A 66 -12.57 0.23 -1.08
CA THR A 66 -11.87 -0.34 -2.24
C THR A 66 -10.39 -0.53 -1.95
N HIS A 67 -9.69 -1.33 -2.78
CA HIS A 67 -8.25 -1.51 -2.65
C HIS A 67 -7.46 -0.18 -2.70
N PRO A 68 -7.70 0.74 -3.66
CA PRO A 68 -7.02 2.04 -3.69
C PRO A 68 -7.30 2.92 -2.47
N GLU A 69 -8.53 2.91 -1.95
CA GLU A 69 -8.89 3.66 -0.74
C GLU A 69 -8.08 3.16 0.47
N LEU A 70 -7.99 1.83 0.64
CA LEU A 70 -7.20 1.24 1.72
C LEU A 70 -5.70 1.52 1.56
N GLU A 71 -5.14 1.36 0.36
CA GLU A 71 -3.72 1.64 0.10
C GLU A 71 -3.38 3.11 0.37
N SER A 72 -4.27 4.04 0.02
CA SER A 72 -4.11 5.47 0.32
C SER A 72 -4.08 5.74 1.83
N LEU A 73 -5.00 5.14 2.59
CA LEU A 73 -5.08 5.29 4.04
C LEU A 73 -3.85 4.70 4.75
N VAL A 74 -3.47 3.46 4.43
CA VAL A 74 -2.38 2.76 5.12
C VAL A 74 -0.99 3.07 4.54
N ARG A 75 -0.92 3.72 3.37
CA ARG A 75 0.32 4.11 2.66
C ARG A 75 1.27 2.95 2.34
N VAL A 76 0.74 1.72 2.30
CA VAL A 76 1.46 0.51 1.92
C VAL A 76 0.57 -0.39 1.09
N ARG A 77 1.18 -1.25 0.24
CA ARG A 77 0.44 -2.22 -0.57
C ARG A 77 -0.30 -3.22 0.32
N VAL A 78 -1.60 -3.38 0.10
CA VAL A 78 -2.47 -4.27 0.89
C VAL A 78 -2.97 -5.50 0.13
N HIS A 79 -2.53 -5.74 -1.11
CA HIS A 79 -3.07 -6.83 -1.95
C HIS A 79 -2.97 -8.21 -1.27
N ASN A 80 -1.79 -8.58 -0.78
CA ASN A 80 -1.58 -9.85 -0.10
C ASN A 80 -2.36 -9.92 1.22
N THR A 81 -2.40 -8.82 1.98
CA THR A 81 -3.16 -8.72 3.22
C THR A 81 -4.64 -8.97 2.98
N LEU A 82 -5.23 -8.35 1.95
CA LEU A 82 -6.63 -8.53 1.60
C LEU A 82 -6.94 -9.96 1.16
N LEU A 83 -6.05 -10.58 0.37
CA LEU A 83 -6.21 -11.98 -0.05
C LEU A 83 -6.18 -12.94 1.15
N GLU A 84 -5.28 -12.70 2.10
CA GLU A 84 -5.20 -13.48 3.34
C GLU A 84 -6.45 -13.29 4.21
N LEU A 85 -6.90 -12.05 4.40
CA LEU A 85 -8.10 -11.75 5.19
C LEU A 85 -9.38 -12.36 4.58
N LEU A 86 -9.49 -12.43 3.25
CA LEU A 86 -10.58 -13.12 2.57
C LEU A 86 -10.54 -14.63 2.81
N ARG A 87 -9.35 -15.25 2.73
CA ARG A 87 -9.18 -16.68 3.02
C ARG A 87 -9.51 -17.01 4.47
N GLU A 88 -9.14 -16.12 5.38
CA GLU A 88 -9.45 -16.19 6.82
C GLU A 88 -10.92 -15.84 7.12
N ARG A 89 -11.73 -15.43 6.13
CA ARG A 89 -13.13 -14.97 6.28
C ARG A 89 -13.29 -13.84 7.29
N ARG A 90 -12.30 -12.96 7.39
CA ARG A 90 -12.32 -11.79 8.27
C ARG A 90 -12.88 -10.54 7.60
N ILE A 91 -13.00 -10.57 6.27
CA ILE A 91 -13.68 -9.57 5.45
C ILE A 91 -14.38 -10.30 4.30
N GLY A 92 -15.42 -9.66 3.75
CA GLY A 92 -16.06 -10.03 2.50
C GLY A 92 -15.52 -9.24 1.31
N ARG A 93 -15.94 -9.62 0.11
CA ARG A 93 -15.63 -8.90 -1.12
C ARG A 93 -16.77 -8.98 -2.11
N GLU A 94 -17.21 -7.82 -2.57
CA GLU A 94 -18.22 -7.65 -3.62
C GLU A 94 -17.62 -7.01 -4.86
N ARG A 95 -18.23 -7.27 -6.02
CA ARG A 95 -17.82 -6.66 -7.28
C ARG A 95 -18.47 -5.28 -7.43
N LEU A 96 -17.65 -4.25 -7.65
CA LEU A 96 -18.08 -2.89 -7.91
C LEU A 96 -17.51 -2.44 -9.25
N ASP A 97 -18.25 -2.69 -10.33
CA ASP A 97 -17.85 -2.45 -11.72
C ASP A 97 -16.47 -3.08 -12.07
N ARG A 98 -15.42 -2.24 -12.19
CA ARG A 98 -14.02 -2.61 -12.47
C ARG A 98 -13.19 -2.84 -11.22
N LEU A 99 -13.70 -2.48 -10.04
CA LEU A 99 -13.03 -2.61 -8.76
C LEU A 99 -13.71 -3.67 -7.88
N TYR A 100 -13.01 -4.02 -6.80
CA TYR A 100 -13.56 -4.82 -5.73
C TYR A 100 -13.82 -3.94 -4.52
N LEU A 101 -15.02 -4.08 -3.97
CA LEU A 101 -15.40 -3.49 -2.69
C LEU A 101 -15.16 -4.52 -1.60
N TYR A 102 -14.34 -4.18 -0.62
CA TYR A 102 -14.14 -4.97 0.57
C TYR A 102 -15.12 -4.52 1.64
N VAL A 103 -15.79 -5.49 2.22
CA VAL A 103 -16.92 -5.30 3.14
C VAL A 103 -16.71 -6.16 4.39
N SER A 104 -17.55 -5.93 5.38
CA SER A 104 -17.62 -6.72 6.61
C SER A 104 -17.75 -8.21 6.31
N ALA A 105 -17.22 -9.06 7.20
CA ALA A 105 -17.47 -10.50 7.14
C ALA A 105 -18.89 -10.90 7.56
N ASN A 106 -19.55 -10.06 8.35
CA ASN A 106 -20.96 -10.20 8.68
C ASN A 106 -21.83 -9.81 7.48
N GLU A 107 -22.66 -10.73 7.01
CA GLU A 107 -23.49 -10.58 5.80
C GLU A 107 -24.49 -9.42 5.90
N THR A 108 -25.10 -9.19 7.06
CA THR A 108 -26.05 -8.07 7.26
C THR A 108 -25.34 -6.73 7.12
N ARG A 109 -24.20 -6.56 7.79
CA ARG A 109 -23.40 -5.34 7.68
C ARG A 109 -22.80 -5.17 6.28
N ALA A 110 -22.42 -6.27 5.63
CA ALA A 110 -21.92 -6.23 4.26
C ALA A 110 -23.00 -5.71 3.29
N ALA A 111 -24.24 -6.18 3.41
CA ALA A 111 -25.35 -5.69 2.60
C ALA A 111 -25.58 -4.18 2.79
N GLU A 112 -25.61 -3.70 4.04
CA GLU A 112 -25.73 -2.27 4.35
C GLU A 112 -24.61 -1.42 3.72
N GLN A 113 -23.37 -1.93 3.76
CA GLN A 113 -22.22 -1.26 3.17
C GLN A 113 -22.30 -1.18 1.64
N VAL A 114 -22.78 -2.26 1.00
CA VAL A 114 -22.98 -2.33 -0.46
C VAL A 114 -24.07 -1.35 -0.87
N ASP A 115 -25.21 -1.35 -0.19
CA ASP A 115 -26.32 -0.45 -0.49
C ASP A 115 -25.89 1.02 -0.36
N ARG A 116 -25.18 1.36 0.72
CA ARG A 116 -24.65 2.71 0.90
C ARG A 116 -23.63 3.08 -0.16
N ARG A 117 -22.78 2.13 -0.59
CA ARG A 117 -21.84 2.36 -1.69
C ARG A 117 -22.58 2.66 -2.99
N HIS A 118 -23.65 1.93 -3.30
CA HIS A 118 -24.48 2.20 -4.48
C HIS A 118 -25.13 3.59 -4.42
N GLN A 119 -25.60 4.03 -3.26
CA GLN A 119 -26.13 5.38 -3.09
C GLN A 119 -25.07 6.45 -3.33
N VAL A 120 -23.87 6.29 -2.74
CA VAL A 120 -22.74 7.24 -2.94
C VAL A 120 -22.30 7.27 -4.39
N VAL A 121 -22.21 6.12 -5.06
CA VAL A 121 -21.86 6.07 -6.49
C VAL A 121 -22.95 6.73 -7.32
N ALA A 122 -24.23 6.47 -7.04
CA ALA A 122 -25.35 7.05 -7.78
C ALA A 122 -25.49 8.57 -7.59
N THR A 123 -25.14 9.11 -6.41
CA THR A 123 -25.10 10.56 -6.14
C THR A 123 -23.79 11.22 -6.55
N GLY A 124 -22.70 10.45 -6.66
CA GLY A 124 -21.37 10.92 -7.04
C GLY A 124 -21.07 10.92 -8.54
N VAL A 125 -22.06 10.67 -9.42
CA VAL A 125 -21.90 10.74 -10.89
C VAL A 125 -22.02 12.17 -11.43
N ASP A 126 -22.32 13.18 -10.61
CA ASP A 126 -22.75 14.50 -11.10
C ASP A 126 -21.68 15.61 -11.09
N GLU A 127 -20.40 15.30 -11.30
CA GLU A 127 -19.34 16.35 -11.40
C GLU A 127 -18.45 16.29 -12.66
N ALA A 128 -18.54 15.28 -13.54
CA ALA A 128 -17.95 15.37 -14.88
C ALA A 128 -18.56 14.35 -15.82
N GLU A 129 -19.07 14.80 -16.97
CA GLU A 129 -19.37 13.91 -18.10
C GLU A 129 -18.09 13.08 -18.41
N PRO A 130 -18.16 11.74 -18.41
CA PRO A 130 -17.00 10.91 -18.63
C PRO A 130 -16.40 11.27 -19.99
N LEU A 131 -15.11 11.61 -19.99
CA LEU A 131 -14.42 11.99 -21.22
C LEU A 131 -14.52 10.84 -22.23
N PRO A 132 -14.74 11.13 -23.52
CA PRO A 132 -14.79 10.10 -24.56
C PRO A 132 -13.54 9.22 -24.51
N VAL A 133 -13.72 7.91 -24.61
CA VAL A 133 -12.63 6.93 -24.48
C VAL A 133 -11.51 7.16 -25.50
N GLU A 134 -11.87 7.67 -26.67
CA GLU A 134 -10.94 8.04 -27.75
C GLU A 134 -10.00 9.18 -27.31
N LEU A 135 -10.51 10.13 -26.53
CA LEU A 135 -9.74 11.24 -25.97
C LEU A 135 -8.76 10.74 -24.92
N VAL A 136 -9.23 9.90 -24.00
CA VAL A 136 -8.39 9.29 -22.95
C VAL A 136 -7.24 8.51 -23.58
N ILE A 137 -7.54 7.65 -24.56
CA ILE A 137 -6.52 6.86 -25.28
C ILE A 137 -5.51 7.79 -25.98
N ALA A 138 -5.97 8.84 -26.67
CA ALA A 138 -5.08 9.76 -27.37
C ALA A 138 -4.10 10.47 -26.42
N VAL A 139 -4.58 10.91 -25.25
CA VAL A 139 -3.76 11.53 -24.20
C VAL A 139 -2.74 10.54 -23.63
N LEU A 140 -3.15 9.30 -23.34
CA LEU A 140 -2.26 8.26 -22.81
C LEU A 140 -1.19 7.82 -23.82
N VAL A 141 -1.53 7.73 -25.11
CA VAL A 141 -0.57 7.41 -26.17
C VAL A 141 0.47 8.52 -26.31
N GLU A 142 0.05 9.79 -26.28
CA GLU A 142 0.98 10.93 -26.31
C GLU A 142 1.88 10.93 -25.06
N ALA A 143 1.33 10.60 -23.88
CA ALA A 143 2.10 10.44 -22.65
C ALA A 143 3.15 9.30 -22.74
N LEU A 144 2.84 8.20 -23.43
CA LEU A 144 3.77 7.09 -23.64
C LEU A 144 4.90 7.43 -24.63
N HIS A 145 4.60 8.23 -25.66
CA HIS A 145 5.60 8.65 -26.65
C HIS A 145 6.53 9.77 -26.14
N ALA A 146 6.22 10.40 -25.00
CA ALA A 146 7.08 11.40 -24.38
C ALA A 146 8.33 10.74 -23.74
N SER A 147 9.40 10.60 -24.53
CA SER A 147 10.64 9.92 -24.14
C SER A 147 11.44 10.63 -23.03
N GLU A 148 11.27 11.94 -22.84
CA GLU A 148 12.10 12.76 -21.93
C GLU A 148 11.36 13.31 -20.70
N GLY A 149 10.06 13.07 -20.60
CA GLY A 149 9.22 13.54 -19.50
C GLY A 149 7.82 13.91 -19.97
N LEU A 150 6.84 13.71 -19.09
CA LEU A 150 5.45 14.02 -19.39
C LEU A 150 5.28 15.54 -19.57
N ALA A 151 4.78 15.95 -20.73
CA ALA A 151 4.50 17.35 -21.05
C ALA A 151 3.31 17.88 -20.23
N SER A 152 3.21 19.19 -20.04
CA SER A 152 2.05 19.80 -19.38
C SER A 152 0.77 19.60 -20.20
N GLY A 153 -0.39 19.59 -19.54
CA GLY A 153 -1.68 19.38 -20.22
C GLY A 153 -1.93 20.36 -21.36
N ALA A 154 -1.49 21.62 -21.22
CA ALA A 154 -1.57 22.62 -22.28
C ALA A 154 -0.80 22.25 -23.57
N VAL A 155 0.38 21.63 -23.43
CA VAL A 155 1.21 21.23 -24.58
C VAL A 155 0.59 20.02 -25.28
N VAL A 156 0.09 19.06 -24.52
CA VAL A 156 -0.58 17.88 -25.06
C VAL A 156 -1.90 18.26 -25.74
N ALA A 157 -2.71 19.11 -25.12
CA ALA A 157 -3.95 19.63 -25.71
C ALA A 157 -3.69 20.34 -27.04
N ALA A 158 -2.67 21.20 -27.12
CA ALA A 158 -2.30 21.89 -28.36
C ALA A 158 -1.89 20.92 -29.48
N ARG A 159 -1.13 19.87 -29.15
CA ARG A 159 -0.69 18.85 -30.14
C ARG A 159 -1.84 17.98 -30.63
N LEU A 160 -2.73 17.56 -29.74
CA LEU A 160 -3.91 16.77 -30.11
C LEU A 160 -4.90 17.61 -30.93
N SER A 161 -5.07 18.89 -30.57
CA SER A 161 -5.88 19.85 -31.34
C SER A 161 -5.32 20.08 -32.75
N ALA A 162 -4.00 20.18 -32.92
CA ALA A 162 -3.35 20.28 -34.22
C ALA A 162 -3.55 19.04 -35.12
N ARG A 163 -3.88 17.88 -34.53
CA ARG A 163 -4.24 16.63 -35.23
C ARG A 163 -5.76 16.48 -35.46
N GLY A 164 -6.54 17.52 -35.18
CA GLY A 164 -8.00 17.53 -35.35
C GLY A 164 -8.77 16.88 -34.20
N GLN A 165 -8.12 16.58 -33.07
CA GLN A 165 -8.79 16.08 -31.86
C GLN A 165 -9.02 17.26 -30.92
N GLY A 166 -10.26 17.74 -30.80
CA GLY A 166 -10.62 18.90 -29.98
C GLY A 166 -10.49 18.64 -28.48
N VAL A 167 -9.26 18.54 -28.00
CA VAL A 167 -8.89 18.24 -26.61
C VAL A 167 -8.43 19.52 -25.91
N THR A 168 -9.04 19.82 -24.77
CA THR A 168 -8.67 20.98 -23.94
C THR A 168 -7.63 20.61 -22.89
N ALA A 169 -6.90 21.60 -22.38
CA ALA A 169 -5.89 21.38 -21.33
C ALA A 169 -6.51 20.79 -20.05
N GLU A 170 -7.72 21.23 -19.70
CA GLU A 170 -8.46 20.75 -18.53
C GLU A 170 -8.80 19.26 -18.64
N GLN A 171 -9.23 18.82 -19.83
CA GLN A 171 -9.49 17.40 -20.11
C GLN A 171 -8.21 16.55 -20.02
N VAL A 172 -7.06 17.09 -20.44
CA VAL A 172 -5.77 16.39 -20.30
C VAL A 172 -5.38 16.27 -18.83
N GLU A 173 -5.52 17.34 -18.04
CA GLU A 173 -5.19 17.31 -16.61
C GLU A 173 -6.13 16.39 -15.82
N HIS A 174 -7.41 16.29 -16.22
CA HIS A 174 -8.35 15.30 -15.68
C HIS A 174 -7.86 13.87 -15.91
N VAL A 175 -7.44 13.54 -17.15
CA VAL A 175 -6.85 12.23 -17.47
C VAL A 175 -5.55 12.00 -16.69
N TYR A 176 -4.72 13.02 -16.50
CA TYR A 176 -3.50 12.88 -15.71
C TYR A 176 -3.78 12.62 -14.23
N ALA A 177 -4.79 13.28 -13.66
CA ALA A 177 -5.22 13.04 -12.28
C ALA A 177 -5.78 11.63 -12.11
N GLU A 178 -6.67 11.19 -13.01
CA GLU A 178 -7.29 9.87 -12.99
C GLU A 178 -6.22 8.75 -13.05
N PHE A 179 -5.24 8.89 -13.94
CA PHE A 179 -4.20 7.88 -14.17
C PHE A 179 -2.89 8.16 -13.39
N GLN A 180 -2.90 9.12 -12.48
CA GLN A 180 -1.76 9.50 -11.61
C GLN A 180 -0.46 9.83 -12.39
N LEU A 181 -0.61 10.47 -13.56
CA LEU A 181 0.50 10.89 -14.41
C LEU A 181 0.99 12.28 -13.98
N VAL A 182 2.28 12.41 -13.65
CA VAL A 182 2.85 13.68 -13.13
C VAL A 182 3.73 14.35 -14.21
N PRO A 183 3.36 15.56 -14.69
CA PRO A 183 4.16 16.34 -15.63
C PRO A 183 5.54 16.68 -15.06
N GLY A 184 6.58 16.71 -15.92
CA GLY A 184 7.90 17.20 -15.56
C GLY A 184 8.78 16.27 -14.70
N LYS A 185 8.28 15.12 -14.23
CA LYS A 185 9.15 14.06 -13.69
C LYS A 185 9.74 13.26 -14.84
N LYS A 186 11.06 13.37 -15.05
CA LYS A 186 11.80 12.46 -15.95
C LYS A 186 11.48 11.03 -15.54
N ARG A 187 10.99 10.20 -16.48
CA ARG A 187 11.10 8.75 -16.29
C ARG A 187 12.59 8.47 -16.10
N ARG A 188 12.97 7.81 -15.00
CA ARG A 188 14.33 7.26 -14.90
C ARG A 188 14.48 6.34 -16.10
N SER A 189 15.24 6.76 -17.10
CA SER A 189 15.55 5.92 -18.23
C SER A 189 16.19 4.67 -17.68
N HIS A 190 15.66 3.51 -18.04
CA HIS A 190 16.29 2.22 -17.80
C HIS A 190 17.47 2.02 -18.79
N ALA A 191 18.26 3.07 -18.99
CA ALA A 191 19.34 3.18 -19.95
C ALA A 191 20.57 3.81 -19.27
N ARG A 192 20.96 3.26 -18.12
CA ARG A 192 22.31 3.41 -17.54
C ARG A 192 22.65 2.16 -16.73
N ASN A 193 22.76 1.01 -17.39
CA ASN A 193 23.33 -0.18 -16.76
C ASN A 193 24.32 -0.92 -17.68
N THR A 194 25.11 -0.14 -18.42
CA THR A 194 26.27 -0.67 -19.18
C THR A 194 27.56 0.10 -18.90
N ARG A 195 27.62 0.87 -17.80
CA ARG A 195 28.88 1.50 -17.37
C ARG A 195 29.22 1.35 -15.87
N VAL A 196 28.26 0.92 -15.04
CA VAL A 196 28.48 0.71 -13.59
C VAL A 196 29.09 -0.66 -13.29
N LEU A 197 29.09 -1.60 -14.24
CA LEU A 197 29.70 -2.92 -14.05
C LEU A 197 31.23 -2.94 -14.23
N GLU A 198 31.83 -1.87 -14.75
CA GLU A 198 33.27 -1.79 -14.97
C GLU A 198 34.00 -1.01 -13.86
N GLU A 199 33.34 -0.04 -13.21
CA GLU A 199 33.91 0.74 -12.09
C GLU A 199 33.88 0.01 -10.73
N LEU A 200 33.16 -1.11 -10.60
CA LEU A 200 33.16 -1.91 -9.37
C LEU A 200 34.34 -2.89 -9.24
N ARG A 201 35.28 -2.89 -10.21
CA ARG A 201 36.51 -3.70 -10.15
C ARG A 201 37.74 -2.95 -9.63
N SER A 202 37.63 -1.67 -9.27
CA SER A 202 38.79 -0.88 -8.88
C SER A 202 38.40 0.16 -7.83
N GLU A 203 38.66 -0.15 -6.56
CA GLU A 203 39.21 0.74 -5.50
C GLU A 203 38.75 0.35 -4.06
N PRO A 204 39.58 0.65 -3.03
CA PRO A 204 39.83 -0.26 -1.91
C PRO A 204 38.96 -0.02 -0.67
N ALA A 205 38.90 -1.05 0.18
CA ALA A 205 38.16 -1.10 1.43
C ALA A 205 38.66 -0.07 2.48
N GLY A 206 37.76 0.81 2.92
CA GLY A 206 37.85 1.63 4.13
C GLY A 206 36.75 1.24 5.15
N PRO A 207 36.92 1.50 6.44
CA PRO A 207 36.67 0.52 7.49
C PRO A 207 35.19 0.23 7.75
N LEU A 208 34.88 -1.08 7.71
CA LEU A 208 33.65 -1.69 8.18
C LEU A 208 33.59 -1.56 9.71
N LEU A 209 32.52 -0.97 10.23
CA LEU A 209 32.08 -1.21 11.60
C LEU A 209 31.88 -2.73 11.78
N PRO A 210 32.46 -3.34 12.83
CA PRO A 210 32.45 -4.78 12.96
C PRO A 210 31.01 -5.29 13.19
N PRO A 211 30.63 -6.44 12.58
CA PRO A 211 29.41 -7.14 12.96
C PRO A 211 29.57 -7.70 14.37
N ASP A 212 28.53 -7.49 15.19
CA ASP A 212 28.42 -7.95 16.58
C ASP A 212 28.48 -9.50 16.63
N PRO A 213 29.43 -10.12 17.36
CA PRO A 213 29.72 -11.54 17.19
C PRO A 213 29.07 -12.37 18.28
N GLN A 214 27.78 -12.76 18.16
CA GLN A 214 27.25 -13.91 18.92
C GLN A 214 26.17 -14.69 18.15
N HIS A 215 26.56 -15.41 17.11
CA HIS A 215 25.93 -16.69 16.77
C HIS A 215 26.89 -17.63 16.01
N LEU A 216 27.58 -18.47 16.78
CA LEU A 216 28.26 -19.70 16.38
C LEU A 216 28.38 -20.52 17.68
N GLY A 217 27.98 -21.78 17.86
CA GLY A 217 27.26 -22.81 17.13
C GLY A 217 27.18 -24.01 18.11
N ASP A 218 26.18 -24.88 17.88
CA ASP A 218 25.98 -26.32 18.23
C ASP A 218 27.17 -27.14 18.84
N PRO A 219 27.03 -28.37 19.43
CA PRO A 219 25.93 -29.36 19.35
C PRO A 219 25.64 -30.25 20.62
N GLY A 220 24.53 -31.00 20.56
CA GLY A 220 24.33 -32.40 21.02
C GLY A 220 24.75 -32.91 22.44
N GLY A 221 23.78 -33.54 23.15
CA GLY A 221 24.05 -34.83 23.81
C GLY A 221 23.57 -35.08 25.26
N ARG A 222 22.51 -35.89 25.36
CA ARG A 222 22.28 -37.02 26.31
C ARG A 222 21.84 -36.79 27.77
N ALA A 223 20.58 -37.21 27.99
CA ALA A 223 20.14 -38.36 28.79
C ALA A 223 20.22 -38.38 30.34
N ARG A 224 19.06 -38.66 30.96
CA ARG A 224 18.72 -39.66 32.02
C ARG A 224 17.19 -39.56 32.22
N GLY A 225 16.37 -40.61 31.99
CA GLY A 225 16.16 -41.82 32.82
C GLY A 225 15.01 -41.53 33.81
N ALA A 226 13.86 -42.21 33.84
CA ALA A 226 13.54 -43.64 33.90
C ALA A 226 12.13 -43.91 33.27
N ARG A 227 11.86 -44.99 32.51
CA ARG A 227 11.48 -46.37 32.92
C ARG A 227 10.43 -46.37 34.07
N SER A 228 9.31 -47.09 34.02
CA SER A 228 9.01 -48.39 33.40
C SER A 228 7.50 -48.70 33.40
N LEU A 229 7.03 -49.44 32.37
CA LEU A 229 6.15 -50.64 32.39
C LEU A 229 4.76 -50.56 33.07
N SER A 230 3.67 -51.17 32.62
CA SER A 230 3.48 -52.37 31.81
C SER A 230 1.99 -52.51 31.40
N THR A 231 1.77 -53.14 30.24
CA THR A 231 0.75 -54.17 29.93
C THR A 231 -0.68 -54.04 30.47
N MET A 232 -1.68 -53.81 29.60
CA MET A 232 -2.49 -54.82 28.89
C MET A 232 -3.47 -54.12 27.96
#